data_AF-A0A200R1H0-F1
#
_entry.id   AF-A0A200R1H0-F1
#
_cell.length_a   1.000
_cell.length_b   1.000
_cell.length_c   1.000
_cell.angle_alpha   90.00
_cell.angle_beta   90.00
_cell.angle_gamma   90.00
#
_symmetry.space_group_name_H-M   'P 1'
#
loop_
_entity.id
_entity.type
_entity.pdbx_description
1 polymer ?
#
loop_
_entity_poly.entity_id
_entity_poly.type
_entity_poly.pdbx_seq_one_letter_code
_entity_poly.pdbx_strand_id
1 'polypeptide(L)'
;MQRFHRQLEELRSNRKAGPSEESNREKKRQIQQGKRKRDYVPEVKKQDASTASNLSNKTEKDVSKAAEELTFGHVKVGDKDERGKKKRKLSKLQALEEAKKLEEAKKDPEKGEIVSKKHSWEAATSRAAGIKVHDDPKLIKQSIKKDRKKHQKNVGKWKDRIESRDKIRAEKQKTRSENISGRIHQKKMRKIEKREKKADAPRV
;
A
#
# COMPACT_ATOMS: atom_id res chain seq x y z
N MET A 1 10.91 43.39 4.34
CA MET A 1 10.35 42.23 5.06
C MET A 1 8.82 42.13 4.99
N GLN A 2 8.04 43.22 5.07
CA GLN A 2 6.57 43.17 5.14
C GLN A 2 5.86 42.69 3.86
N ARG A 3 6.40 42.99 2.67
CA ARG A 3 5.79 42.58 1.38
C ARG A 3 5.77 41.06 1.18
N PHE A 4 6.81 40.36 1.64
CA PHE A 4 6.90 38.91 1.53
C PHE A 4 5.90 38.20 2.46
N HIS A 5 5.72 38.73 3.67
CA HIS A 5 4.72 38.21 4.61
C HIS A 5 3.30 38.38 4.05
N ARG A 6 2.97 39.56 3.52
CA ARG A 6 1.67 39.81 2.89
C ARG A 6 1.41 38.87 1.71
N GLN A 7 2.42 38.61 0.86
CA GLN A 7 2.29 37.71 -0.27
C GLN A 7 2.18 36.23 0.16
N LEU A 8 2.86 35.83 1.24
CA LEU A 8 2.67 34.51 1.84
C LEU A 8 1.28 34.34 2.46
N GLU A 9 0.73 35.40 3.04
CA GLU A 9 -0.57 35.40 3.70
C GLU A 9 -1.71 35.34 2.68
N GLU A 10 -1.63 36.09 1.58
CA GLU A 10 -2.55 35.99 0.42
C GLU A 10 -2.52 34.59 -0.22
N LEU A 11 -1.34 33.97 -0.33
CA LEU A 11 -1.21 32.60 -0.85
C LEU A 11 -1.71 31.53 0.14
N ARG A 12 -1.73 31.82 1.45
CA ARG A 12 -2.28 30.93 2.48
C ARG A 12 -3.80 31.03 2.53
N SER A 13 -4.37 32.23 2.50
CA SER A 13 -5.82 32.48 2.55
C SER A 13 -6.55 31.98 1.29
N ASN A 14 -5.90 32.01 0.12
CA ASN A 14 -6.48 31.47 -1.12
C ASN A 14 -6.50 29.93 -1.20
N ARG A 15 -5.87 29.22 -0.26
CA ARG A 15 -6.03 27.77 -0.13
C ARG A 15 -7.15 27.52 0.87
N LYS A 16 -8.33 27.09 0.39
CA LYS A 16 -9.46 26.64 1.24
C LYS A 16 -9.10 25.34 2.00
N ALA A 17 -8.11 25.39 2.87
CA ALA A 17 -7.81 24.37 3.86
C ALA A 17 -8.19 24.97 5.22
N GLY A 18 -9.34 24.57 5.74
CA GLY A 18 -9.76 24.99 7.08
C GLY A 18 -8.79 24.47 8.16
N PRO A 19 -8.89 24.96 9.40
CA PRO A 19 -7.97 24.63 10.50
C PRO A 19 -7.83 23.12 10.80
N SER A 20 -8.76 22.28 10.32
CA SER A 20 -8.69 20.82 10.44
C SER A 20 -7.71 20.14 9.47
N GLU A 21 -7.42 20.75 8.30
CA GLU A 21 -6.50 20.20 7.30
C GLU A 21 -5.02 20.39 7.69
N GLU A 22 -4.74 21.49 8.40
CA GLU A 22 -3.39 21.87 8.83
C GLU A 22 -2.90 20.96 9.98
N SER A 23 -3.77 20.66 10.95
CA SER A 23 -3.47 19.72 12.04
C SER A 23 -3.23 18.28 11.55
N ASN A 24 -3.87 17.88 10.45
CA ASN A 24 -3.73 16.56 9.86
C ASN A 24 -2.40 16.40 9.10
N ARG A 25 -1.89 17.49 8.48
CA ARG A 25 -0.54 17.52 7.88
C ARG A 25 0.56 17.45 8.93
N GLU A 26 0.41 18.15 10.05
CA GLU A 26 1.34 18.13 11.19
C GLU A 26 1.48 16.70 11.73
N LYS A 27 0.35 16.02 12.01
CA LYS A 27 0.32 14.63 12.48
C LYS A 27 0.98 13.67 11.49
N LYS A 28 0.77 13.87 10.19
CA LYS A 28 1.37 13.01 9.14
C LYS A 28 2.89 13.18 9.03
N ARG A 29 3.42 14.36 9.33
CA ARG A 29 4.86 14.63 9.38
C ARG A 29 5.52 13.98 10.60
N GLN A 30 4.91 14.06 11.78
CA GLN A 30 5.41 13.39 12.98
C GLN A 30 5.47 11.86 12.83
N ILE A 31 4.47 11.24 12.19
CA ILE A 31 4.42 9.78 11.96
C ILE A 31 5.55 9.31 11.01
N GLN A 32 5.99 10.14 10.05
CA GLN A 32 7.09 9.77 9.16
C GLN A 32 8.46 9.83 9.82
N GLN A 33 8.66 10.72 10.79
CA GLN A 33 9.94 10.83 11.50
C GLN A 33 10.16 9.69 12.51
N GLY A 34 9.09 9.14 13.10
CA GLY A 34 9.19 8.02 14.04
C GLY A 34 9.53 6.64 13.44
N LYS A 35 9.62 6.51 12.11
CA LYS A 35 9.84 5.20 11.43
C LYS A 35 11.25 4.95 10.92
N ARG A 36 12.22 5.82 11.24
CA ARG A 36 13.63 5.68 10.84
C ARG A 36 14.55 5.50 12.05
N LYS A 37 14.41 4.37 12.74
CA LYS A 37 15.44 3.78 13.59
C LYS A 37 15.47 2.29 13.27
N ARG A 38 16.49 1.86 12.52
CA ARG A 38 16.82 0.45 12.29
C ARG A 38 18.27 0.29 12.72
N ASP A 39 18.46 -0.17 13.95
CA ASP A 39 19.76 -0.56 14.46
C ASP A 39 20.14 -1.88 13.79
N TYR A 40 21.26 -1.88 13.07
CA TYR A 40 21.88 -3.05 12.45
C TYR A 40 23.13 -3.38 13.25
N VAL A 41 23.07 -4.47 14.01
CA VAL A 41 24.22 -5.06 14.71
C VAL A 41 24.56 -6.37 13.97
N PRO A 42 25.76 -6.51 13.38
CA PRO A 42 26.20 -7.78 12.84
C PRO A 42 26.88 -8.63 13.92
N GLU A 43 26.30 -9.78 14.23
CA GLU A 43 26.87 -10.75 15.17
C GLU A 43 27.77 -11.76 14.44
N VAL A 44 28.98 -11.91 14.96
CA VAL A 44 30.08 -12.71 14.44
C VAL A 44 29.96 -14.16 14.93
N LYS A 45 30.16 -15.10 14.00
CA LYS A 45 30.25 -16.55 14.23
C LYS A 45 31.28 -16.91 15.31
N LYS A 46 30.94 -17.87 16.17
CA LYS A 46 31.92 -18.85 16.70
C LYS A 46 31.32 -20.25 16.66
N GLN A 47 32.06 -21.14 16.00
CA GLN A 47 31.94 -22.59 16.13
C GLN A 47 32.60 -23.00 17.45
N ASP A 48 32.18 -24.12 18.03
CA ASP A 48 33.10 -25.19 18.45
C ASP A 48 32.30 -26.43 18.88
N ALA A 49 32.84 -27.58 18.50
CA ALA A 49 32.30 -28.91 18.73
C ALA A 49 32.80 -29.49 20.07
N SER A 50 32.01 -30.34 20.73
CA SER A 50 32.40 -31.71 21.14
C SER A 50 31.50 -32.31 22.24
N THR A 51 31.10 -33.56 21.95
CA THR A 51 31.08 -34.76 22.79
C THR A 51 30.37 -34.77 24.17
N ALA A 52 29.28 -35.55 24.16
CA ALA A 52 28.72 -36.38 25.23
C ALA A 52 29.51 -36.47 26.55
N SER A 53 29.06 -35.74 27.56
CA SER A 53 29.13 -36.15 28.97
C SER A 53 28.16 -35.29 29.81
N ASN A 54 27.61 -35.90 30.86
CA ASN A 54 26.99 -35.25 32.03
C ASN A 54 25.50 -34.93 31.96
N LEU A 55 24.71 -36.00 32.16
CA LEU A 55 23.29 -36.01 32.55
C LEU A 55 22.99 -35.29 33.90
N SER A 56 24.01 -34.83 34.64
CA SER A 56 23.85 -34.05 35.88
C SER A 56 23.68 -32.54 35.65
N ASN A 57 24.09 -32.00 34.49
CA ASN A 57 23.99 -30.57 34.17
C ASN A 57 22.63 -30.16 33.58
N LYS A 58 21.70 -31.11 33.42
CA LYS A 58 20.42 -30.88 32.73
C LYS A 58 19.42 -30.23 33.68
N THR A 59 19.36 -30.68 34.92
CA THR A 59 18.47 -30.15 35.96
C THR A 59 18.80 -28.70 36.32
N GLU A 60 20.08 -28.37 36.49
CA GLU A 60 20.50 -26.99 36.81
C GLU A 60 20.28 -26.02 35.64
N LYS A 61 20.48 -26.49 34.39
CA LYS A 61 20.18 -25.69 33.20
C LYS A 61 18.68 -25.50 32.98
N ASP A 62 17.87 -26.49 33.31
CA ASP A 62 16.41 -26.42 33.19
C ASP A 62 15.80 -25.54 34.29
N VAL A 63 16.34 -25.58 35.51
CA VAL A 63 15.95 -24.66 36.60
C VAL A 63 16.40 -23.23 36.31
N SER A 64 17.61 -23.04 35.77
CA SER A 64 18.10 -21.70 35.37
C SER A 64 17.29 -21.13 34.21
N LYS A 65 16.95 -21.94 33.21
CA LYS A 65 16.04 -21.54 32.12
C LYS A 65 14.63 -21.24 32.62
N ALA A 66 14.10 -22.02 33.56
CA ALA A 66 12.79 -21.76 34.15
C ALA A 66 12.78 -20.47 34.99
N ALA A 67 13.87 -20.17 35.70
CA ALA A 67 14.04 -18.93 36.46
C ALA A 67 14.18 -17.70 35.52
N GLU A 68 14.88 -17.84 34.39
CA GLU A 68 14.93 -16.81 33.34
C GLU A 68 13.58 -16.64 32.62
N GLU A 69 12.73 -17.66 32.58
CA GLU A 69 11.39 -17.61 32.00
C GLU A 69 10.35 -16.99 32.94
N LEU A 70 10.55 -17.10 34.25
CA LEU A 70 9.73 -16.48 35.29
C LEU A 70 10.24 -15.07 35.63
N THR A 71 10.21 -14.18 34.64
CA THR A 71 10.43 -12.74 34.91
C THR A 71 9.17 -12.12 35.51
N PHE A 72 9.34 -11.25 36.52
CA PHE A 72 8.24 -10.55 37.19
C PHE A 72 7.40 -9.78 36.15
N GLY A 73 6.17 -10.24 35.92
CA GLY A 73 5.23 -9.66 34.95
C GLY A 73 5.02 -10.45 33.65
N HIS A 74 5.79 -11.52 33.37
CA HIS A 74 5.60 -12.32 32.15
C HIS A 74 5.70 -13.83 32.38
N VAL A 75 4.58 -14.45 32.77
CA VAL A 75 4.48 -15.92 32.86
C VAL A 75 4.11 -16.47 31.48
N LYS A 76 5.03 -17.22 30.85
CA LYS A 76 4.77 -17.94 29.59
C LYS A 76 3.96 -19.22 29.87
N VAL A 77 2.63 -19.10 29.87
CA VAL A 77 1.74 -20.27 29.88
C VAL A 77 1.44 -20.68 28.43
N GLY A 78 2.12 -21.70 27.94
CA GLY A 78 1.83 -22.40 26.68
C GLY A 78 2.87 -22.23 25.57
N ASP A 79 3.00 -23.28 24.75
CA ASP A 79 3.85 -23.32 23.55
C ASP A 79 3.55 -22.15 22.61
N LYS A 80 4.50 -21.21 22.51
CA LYS A 80 4.38 -19.98 21.73
C LYS A 80 4.58 -20.18 20.22
N ASP A 81 4.85 -21.40 19.77
CA ASP A 81 5.35 -21.61 18.40
C ASP A 81 4.26 -21.74 17.33
N GLU A 82 3.00 -22.03 17.70
CA GLU A 82 1.93 -22.18 16.70
C GLU A 82 1.13 -20.89 16.44
N ARG A 83 1.14 -19.93 17.38
CA ARG A 83 0.25 -18.75 17.34
C ARG A 83 0.87 -17.49 16.75
N GLY A 84 2.20 -17.45 16.55
CA GLY A 84 2.93 -16.23 16.20
C GLY A 84 2.97 -15.87 14.71
N LYS A 85 2.83 -16.84 13.80
CA LYS A 85 3.00 -16.61 12.36
C LYS A 85 1.68 -16.81 11.62
N LYS A 86 1.01 -15.71 11.26
CA LYS A 86 -0.16 -15.75 10.37
C LYS A 86 0.24 -16.42 9.05
N LYS A 87 -0.18 -17.68 8.84
CA LYS A 87 0.01 -18.38 7.57
C LYS A 87 -0.56 -17.51 6.44
N ARG A 88 0.21 -17.33 5.35
CA ARG A 88 -0.22 -16.55 4.20
C ARG A 88 -1.50 -17.19 3.66
N LYS A 89 -2.54 -16.38 3.44
CA LYS A 89 -3.79 -16.87 2.83
C LYS A 89 -3.49 -17.36 1.42
N LEU A 90 -4.03 -18.52 1.07
CA LEU A 90 -4.00 -19.05 -0.30
C LEU A 90 -4.60 -18.02 -1.27
N SER A 91 -4.15 -18.04 -2.52
CA SER A 91 -4.74 -17.18 -3.53
C SER A 91 -6.21 -17.58 -3.76
N LYS A 92 -7.07 -16.63 -4.14
CA LYS A 92 -8.50 -16.91 -4.39
C LYS A 92 -8.71 -17.90 -5.55
N LEU A 93 -7.73 -18.03 -6.45
CA LEU A 93 -7.77 -19.00 -7.55
C LEU A 93 -7.48 -20.42 -7.04
N GLN A 94 -6.45 -20.58 -6.21
CA GLN A 94 -6.15 -21.87 -5.56
C GLN A 94 -7.31 -22.32 -4.68
N ALA A 95 -7.90 -21.41 -3.89
CA ALA A 95 -9.08 -21.72 -3.08
C ALA A 95 -10.29 -22.14 -3.92
N LEU A 96 -10.44 -21.63 -5.16
CA LEU A 96 -11.50 -22.04 -6.07
C LEU A 96 -11.27 -23.47 -6.58
N GLU A 97 -10.03 -23.81 -6.93
CA GLU A 97 -9.66 -25.16 -7.37
C GLU A 97 -9.86 -26.19 -6.26
N GLU A 98 -9.42 -25.87 -5.04
CA GLU A 98 -9.64 -26.72 -3.87
C GLU A 98 -11.14 -26.91 -3.58
N ALA A 99 -11.93 -25.82 -3.57
CA ALA A 99 -13.37 -25.90 -3.38
C ALA A 99 -14.08 -26.76 -4.44
N LYS A 100 -13.63 -26.71 -5.71
CA LYS A 100 -14.18 -27.57 -6.77
C LYS A 100 -13.82 -29.04 -6.57
N LYS A 101 -12.56 -29.34 -6.24
CA LYS A 101 -12.12 -30.70 -5.95
C LYS A 101 -12.91 -31.31 -4.79
N LEU A 102 -13.21 -30.50 -3.77
CA LEU A 102 -14.07 -30.91 -2.66
C LEU A 102 -15.53 -31.14 -3.09
N GLU A 103 -16.06 -30.32 -4.00
CA GLU A 103 -17.40 -30.52 -4.56
C GLU A 103 -17.48 -31.79 -5.40
N GLU A 104 -16.44 -32.09 -6.18
CA GLU A 104 -16.32 -33.31 -6.99
C GLU A 104 -16.21 -34.55 -6.10
N ALA A 105 -15.32 -34.54 -5.09
CA ALA A 105 -15.16 -35.66 -4.15
C ALA A 105 -16.41 -35.93 -3.29
N LYS A 106 -17.31 -34.95 -3.13
CA LYS A 106 -18.60 -35.11 -2.44
C LYS A 106 -19.68 -35.75 -3.32
N LYS A 107 -19.51 -35.77 -4.65
CA LYS A 107 -20.49 -36.35 -5.58
C LYS A 107 -20.38 -37.87 -5.70
N ASP A 108 -19.27 -38.46 -5.28
CA ASP A 108 -19.08 -39.91 -5.26
C ASP A 108 -19.99 -40.56 -4.20
N PRO A 109 -20.81 -41.58 -4.54
CA PRO A 109 -21.85 -42.09 -3.64
C PRO A 109 -21.30 -42.78 -2.38
N GLU A 110 -20.22 -43.55 -2.47
CA GLU A 110 -19.67 -44.28 -1.32
C GLU A 110 -18.68 -43.45 -0.48
N LYS A 111 -17.81 -42.68 -1.15
CA LYS A 111 -16.76 -41.89 -0.49
C LYS A 111 -17.22 -40.48 -0.13
N GLY A 112 -18.22 -39.94 -0.83
CA GLY A 112 -18.71 -38.58 -0.66
C GLY A 112 -19.41 -38.35 0.67
N GLU A 113 -20.12 -39.34 1.21
CA GLU A 113 -20.69 -39.23 2.57
C GLU A 113 -19.61 -39.12 3.64
N ILE A 114 -18.56 -39.93 3.54
CA ILE A 114 -17.46 -39.92 4.51
C ILE A 114 -16.68 -38.60 4.42
N VAL A 115 -16.38 -38.15 3.20
CA VAL A 115 -15.66 -36.90 2.92
C VAL A 115 -16.48 -35.68 3.34
N SER A 116 -17.79 -35.68 3.08
CA SER A 116 -18.69 -34.59 3.48
C SER A 116 -18.82 -34.48 5.00
N LYS A 117 -18.97 -35.61 5.71
CA LYS A 117 -18.98 -35.64 7.18
C LYS A 117 -17.66 -35.10 7.72
N LYS A 118 -16.52 -35.68 7.32
CA LYS A 118 -15.18 -35.23 7.77
C LYS A 118 -14.96 -33.73 7.58
N HIS A 119 -15.18 -33.21 6.38
CA HIS A 119 -15.01 -31.78 6.12
C HIS A 119 -16.00 -30.90 6.86
N SER A 120 -17.23 -31.37 7.11
CA SER A 120 -18.21 -30.60 7.89
C SER A 120 -17.77 -30.45 9.35
N TRP A 121 -17.24 -31.52 9.93
CA TRP A 121 -16.67 -31.50 11.29
C TRP A 121 -15.42 -30.62 11.36
N GLU A 122 -14.48 -30.76 10.42
CA GLU A 122 -13.27 -29.91 10.33
C GLU A 122 -13.61 -28.42 10.14
N ALA A 123 -14.61 -28.12 9.31
CA ALA A 123 -15.06 -26.74 9.11
C ALA A 123 -15.76 -26.19 10.37
N ALA A 124 -16.52 -27.00 11.09
CA ALA A 124 -17.17 -26.60 12.35
C ALA A 124 -16.13 -26.32 13.45
N THR A 125 -15.12 -27.19 13.61
CA THR A 125 -14.04 -26.99 14.59
C THR A 125 -13.20 -25.76 14.24
N SER A 126 -12.88 -25.57 12.96
CA SER A 126 -12.14 -24.38 12.48
C SER A 126 -12.91 -23.08 12.73
N ARG A 127 -14.24 -23.09 12.50
CA ARG A 127 -15.10 -21.93 12.80
C ARG A 127 -15.20 -21.68 14.30
N ALA A 128 -15.31 -22.72 15.13
CA ALA A 128 -15.30 -22.60 16.59
C ALA A 128 -13.97 -22.02 17.11
N ALA A 129 -12.86 -22.36 16.45
CA ALA A 129 -11.54 -21.76 16.69
C ALA A 129 -11.41 -20.31 16.17
N GLY A 130 -12.45 -19.74 15.55
CA GLY A 130 -12.47 -18.37 15.02
C GLY A 130 -11.82 -18.20 13.64
N ILE A 131 -11.49 -19.28 12.94
CA ILE A 131 -10.91 -19.24 11.60
C ILE A 131 -12.03 -19.08 10.57
N LYS A 132 -11.89 -18.09 9.68
CA LYS A 132 -12.88 -17.82 8.62
C LYS A 132 -12.73 -18.82 7.47
N VAL A 133 -13.69 -19.72 7.37
CA VAL A 133 -13.75 -20.78 6.35
C VAL A 133 -14.47 -20.29 5.09
N HIS A 134 -13.90 -20.57 3.90
CA HIS A 134 -14.38 -20.07 2.61
C HIS A 134 -14.41 -21.20 1.56
N ASP A 135 -15.41 -22.08 1.65
CA ASP A 135 -15.44 -23.33 0.86
C ASP A 135 -16.37 -23.27 -0.36
N ASP A 136 -17.21 -22.24 -0.49
CA ASP A 136 -18.21 -22.19 -1.55
C ASP A 136 -17.62 -21.70 -2.89
N PRO A 137 -17.57 -22.56 -3.94
CA PRO A 137 -16.95 -22.18 -5.20
C PRO A 137 -17.71 -21.05 -5.90
N LYS A 138 -19.03 -20.96 -5.70
CA LYS A 138 -19.87 -19.87 -6.24
C LYS A 138 -19.48 -18.51 -5.65
N LEU A 139 -19.28 -18.41 -4.34
CA LEU A 139 -18.91 -17.16 -3.67
C LEU A 139 -17.49 -16.72 -4.01
N ILE A 140 -16.55 -17.67 -4.10
CA ILE A 140 -15.16 -17.38 -4.51
C ILE A 140 -15.13 -16.81 -5.93
N LYS A 141 -15.85 -17.42 -6.88
CA LYS A 141 -16.00 -16.91 -8.26
C LYS A 141 -16.56 -15.48 -8.28
N GLN A 142 -17.61 -15.20 -7.49
CA GLN A 142 -18.18 -13.87 -7.39
C GLN A 142 -17.19 -12.85 -6.81
N SER A 143 -16.40 -13.22 -5.79
CA SER A 143 -15.36 -12.34 -5.25
C SER A 143 -14.32 -12.00 -6.31
N ILE A 144 -13.84 -12.99 -7.08
CA ILE A 144 -12.87 -12.76 -8.15
C ILE A 144 -13.44 -11.80 -9.20
N LYS A 145 -14.70 -11.99 -9.60
CA LYS A 145 -15.39 -11.09 -10.55
C LYS A 145 -15.50 -9.66 -10.00
N LYS A 146 -15.84 -9.49 -8.72
CA LYS A 146 -15.92 -8.17 -8.06
C LYS A 146 -14.55 -7.49 -8.04
N ASP A 147 -13.49 -8.23 -7.72
CA ASP A 147 -12.12 -7.68 -7.69
C ASP A 147 -11.65 -7.26 -9.09
N ARG A 148 -11.90 -8.09 -10.11
CA ARG A 148 -11.62 -7.75 -11.51
C ARG A 148 -12.34 -6.46 -11.93
N LYS A 149 -13.64 -6.33 -11.61
CA LYS A 149 -14.42 -5.11 -11.90
C LYS A 149 -13.86 -3.88 -11.18
N LYS A 150 -13.47 -4.01 -9.90
CA LYS A 150 -12.84 -2.91 -9.16
C LYS A 150 -11.52 -2.49 -9.80
N HIS A 151 -10.69 -3.47 -10.19
CA HIS A 151 -9.43 -3.20 -10.87
C HIS A 151 -9.66 -2.48 -12.21
N GLN A 152 -10.57 -2.96 -13.06
CA GLN A 152 -10.92 -2.29 -14.32
C GLN A 152 -11.40 -0.85 -14.11
N LYS A 153 -12.28 -0.61 -13.13
CA LYS A 153 -12.72 0.76 -12.78
C LYS A 153 -11.56 1.65 -12.35
N ASN A 154 -10.64 1.12 -11.54
CA ASN A 154 -9.49 1.88 -11.08
C ASN A 154 -8.51 2.19 -12.22
N VAL A 155 -8.29 1.23 -13.12
CA VAL A 155 -7.46 1.40 -14.31
C VAL A 155 -8.08 2.46 -15.24
N GLY A 156 -9.39 2.39 -15.51
CA GLY A 156 -10.09 3.41 -16.29
C GLY A 156 -9.93 4.81 -15.71
N LYS A 157 -10.25 4.98 -14.42
CA LYS A 157 -10.06 6.27 -13.73
C LYS A 157 -8.61 6.78 -13.77
N TRP A 158 -7.64 5.88 -13.72
CA TRP A 158 -6.23 6.27 -13.81
C TRP A 158 -5.85 6.74 -15.21
N LYS A 159 -6.34 6.06 -16.25
CA LYS A 159 -6.20 6.49 -17.65
C LYS A 159 -6.82 7.86 -17.86
N ASP A 160 -8.07 8.06 -17.43
CA ASP A 160 -8.77 9.36 -17.56
C ASP A 160 -7.99 10.51 -16.90
N ARG A 161 -7.38 10.25 -15.73
CA ARG A 161 -6.53 11.23 -15.03
C ARG A 161 -5.27 11.58 -15.80
N ILE A 162 -4.60 10.58 -16.39
CA ILE A 162 -3.41 10.80 -17.22
C ILE A 162 -3.79 11.60 -18.46
N GLU A 163 -4.84 11.19 -19.16
CA GLU A 163 -5.32 11.88 -20.36
C GLU A 163 -5.72 13.32 -20.06
N SER A 164 -6.45 13.57 -18.98
CA SER A 164 -6.84 14.92 -18.56
C SER A 164 -5.61 15.79 -18.25
N ARG A 165 -4.62 15.23 -17.53
CA ARG A 165 -3.37 15.93 -17.23
C ARG A 165 -2.62 16.29 -18.51
N ASP A 166 -2.54 15.36 -19.45
CA ASP A 166 -1.78 15.54 -20.68
C ASP A 166 -2.50 16.51 -21.64
N LYS A 167 -3.84 16.50 -21.70
CA LYS A 167 -4.66 17.51 -22.39
C LYS A 167 -4.42 18.91 -21.84
N ILE A 168 -4.54 19.10 -20.53
CA ILE A 168 -4.30 20.41 -19.88
C ILE A 168 -2.87 20.89 -20.14
N ARG A 169 -1.88 19.99 -20.11
CA ARG A 169 -0.48 20.34 -20.43
C ARG A 169 -0.35 20.78 -21.89
N ALA A 170 -0.94 20.05 -22.82
CA ALA A 170 -0.91 20.37 -24.25
C ALA A 170 -1.59 21.70 -24.53
N GLU A 171 -2.76 21.97 -23.95
CA GLU A 171 -3.47 23.24 -24.07
C GLU A 171 -2.63 24.41 -23.55
N LYS A 172 -2.04 24.29 -22.35
CA LYS A 172 -1.14 25.32 -21.82
C LYS A 172 0.06 25.55 -22.73
N GLN A 173 0.64 24.49 -23.30
CA GLN A 173 1.75 24.65 -24.24
C GLN A 173 1.32 25.33 -25.54
N LYS A 174 0.13 25.01 -26.08
CA LYS A 174 -0.46 25.67 -27.26
C LYS A 174 -0.68 27.17 -27.01
N THR A 175 -1.33 27.54 -25.90
CA THR A 175 -1.53 28.96 -25.54
C THR A 175 -0.20 29.69 -25.36
N ARG A 176 0.83 29.04 -24.82
CA ARG A 176 2.18 29.62 -24.72
C ARG A 176 2.80 29.85 -26.09
N SER A 177 2.72 28.88 -27.02
CA SER A 177 3.22 29.07 -28.38
C SER A 177 2.49 30.18 -29.12
N GLU A 178 1.17 30.27 -28.97
CA GLU A 178 0.33 31.32 -29.58
C GLU A 178 0.66 32.71 -29.02
N ASN A 179 0.86 32.84 -27.71
CA ASN A 179 1.27 34.11 -27.11
C ASN A 179 2.67 34.55 -27.56
N ILE A 180 3.60 33.60 -27.73
CA ILE A 180 4.95 33.88 -28.25
C ILE A 180 4.88 34.32 -29.71
N SER A 181 4.15 33.60 -30.56
CA SER A 181 3.99 33.96 -31.98
C SER A 181 3.28 35.30 -32.13
N GLY A 182 2.24 35.57 -31.35
CA GLY A 182 1.54 36.85 -31.28
C GLY A 182 2.48 38.00 -30.90
N ARG A 183 3.32 37.81 -29.87
CA ARG A 183 4.33 38.82 -29.48
C ARG A 183 5.38 39.05 -30.58
N ILE A 184 5.81 38.00 -31.28
CA ILE A 184 6.73 38.12 -32.41
C ILE A 184 6.07 38.91 -33.55
N HIS A 185 4.82 38.60 -33.89
CA HIS A 185 4.05 39.31 -34.92
C HIS A 185 3.87 40.79 -34.58
N GLN A 186 3.43 41.12 -33.35
CA GLN A 186 3.30 42.49 -32.89
C GLN A 186 4.62 43.28 -32.97
N LYS A 187 5.75 42.65 -32.62
CA LYS A 187 7.08 43.28 -32.78
C LYS A 187 7.42 43.55 -34.24
N LYS A 188 7.02 42.67 -35.17
CA LYS A 188 7.21 42.88 -36.62
C LYS A 188 6.34 44.04 -37.11
N MET A 189 5.04 44.03 -36.80
CA MET A 189 4.11 45.11 -37.19
C MET A 189 4.56 46.47 -36.66
N ARG A 190 4.94 46.57 -35.38
CA ARG A 190 5.47 47.83 -34.81
C ARG A 190 6.74 48.34 -35.51
N LYS A 191 7.58 47.44 -36.04
CA LYS A 191 8.76 47.85 -36.82
C LYS A 191 8.36 48.36 -38.21
N ILE A 192 7.36 47.75 -38.82
CA ILE A 192 6.80 48.17 -40.10
C ILE A 192 6.12 49.54 -39.94
N GLU A 193 5.20 49.70 -38.99
CA GLU A 193 4.53 50.96 -38.66
C GLU A 193 5.53 52.11 -38.40
N LYS A 194 6.61 51.84 -37.66
CA LYS A 194 7.67 52.84 -37.42
C LYS A 194 8.42 53.24 -38.69
N ARG A 195 8.61 52.31 -39.63
CA ARG A 195 9.27 52.59 -40.91
C ARG A 195 8.34 53.40 -41.82
N GLU A 196 7.08 53.01 -41.92
CA GLU A 196 6.05 53.74 -42.69
C GLU A 196 5.89 55.17 -42.16
N LYS A 197 5.69 55.33 -40.84
CA LYS A 197 5.63 56.65 -40.22
C LYS A 197 6.88 57.51 -40.45
N LYS A 198 8.06 56.89 -40.56
CA LYS A 198 9.32 57.61 -40.88
C LYS A 198 9.43 57.95 -42.36
N ALA A 199 8.86 57.16 -43.26
CA ALA A 199 8.80 57.44 -44.69
C ALA A 199 7.83 58.59 -44.99
N ASP A 200 6.71 58.65 -44.29
CA ASP A 200 5.70 59.70 -44.44
C ASP A 200 6.05 61.01 -43.71
N ALA A 201 7.06 60.99 -42.84
CA ALA A 201 7.53 62.20 -42.17
C ALA A 201 8.34 63.08 -43.15
N PRO A 202 8.07 64.39 -43.23
CA PRO A 202 8.81 65.28 -44.12
C PRO A 202 10.30 65.22 -43.79
N ARG A 203 11.12 64.94 -44.80
CA ARG A 203 12.57 64.89 -44.69
C ARG A 203 13.10 66.32 -44.75
N VAL A 204 13.31 66.91 -43.58
CA VAL A 204 14.04 68.19 -43.42
C VAL A 204 15.53 67.97 -43.67
#